data_AF-K9EXS6-F1
#
_entry.id   AF-K9EXS6-F1
#
_cell.length_a   1.000
_cell.length_b   1.000
_cell.length_c   1.000
_cell.angle_alpha   90.00
_cell.angle_beta   90.00
_cell.angle_gamma   90.00
#
_symmetry.space_group_name_H-M   'P 1'
#
loop_
_entity.id
_entity.type
_entity.pdbx_description
1 polymer ?
#
loop_
_entity_poly.entity_id
_entity_poly.type
_entity_poly.pdbx_seq_one_letter_code
_entity_poly.pdbx_strand_id
1 'polypeptide(L)'
;MNKQELASRIWKSANRMRSKIEANEYKDYILGFIFYKFLSEEQVARLRRDGLDDLTALTEDDVEIVEYTRDLCGYFISYENLFGTWLAKGNDFGIDNVRDALSAFSRNIDPARKKVFNGIFDTLQSGLSKLGTDARAQSKAARDLIYLIQDIPMGGKQDYDVLGFIYEYLISNFAANAGKKAGEFYTPHEVSLLMSEIVAWHLRDRENIEIYETFMQRWIQTRANY
;
A
#
# COMPACT_ATOMS: atom_id res chain seq x y z
N MET A 1 -18.65 -5.34 -11.47
CA MET A 1 -18.59 -4.44 -10.32
C MET A 1 -17.71 -3.26 -10.71
N ASN A 2 -18.22 -2.04 -10.65
CA ASN A 2 -17.44 -0.83 -11.00
C ASN A 2 -16.53 -0.41 -9.82
N LYS A 3 -15.44 0.33 -10.07
CA LYS A 3 -14.47 0.80 -9.05
C LYS A 3 -15.14 1.53 -7.87
N GLN A 4 -16.21 2.28 -8.14
CA GLN A 4 -17.03 2.95 -7.11
C GLN A 4 -17.75 1.97 -6.18
N GLU A 5 -18.32 0.89 -6.72
CA GLU A 5 -19.02 -0.12 -5.93
C GLU A 5 -18.03 -0.88 -5.04
N LEU A 6 -16.86 -1.23 -5.59
CA LEU A 6 -15.79 -1.88 -4.85
C LEU A 6 -15.28 -0.98 -3.71
N ALA A 7 -14.96 0.29 -4.01
CA ALA A 7 -14.53 1.26 -3.00
C ALA A 7 -15.59 1.45 -1.90
N SER A 8 -16.87 1.58 -2.28
CA SER A 8 -17.99 1.70 -1.33
C SER A 8 -18.15 0.45 -0.47
N ARG A 9 -17.98 -0.73 -1.06
CA ARG A 9 -18.04 -2.01 -0.32
C ARG A 9 -16.91 -2.11 0.68
N ILE A 10 -15.67 -1.78 0.27
CA ILE A 10 -14.50 -1.77 1.16
C ILE A 10 -14.73 -0.80 2.31
N TRP A 11 -15.16 0.43 2.02
CA TRP A 11 -15.46 1.44 3.04
C TRP A 11 -16.56 1.00 4.02
N LYS A 12 -17.67 0.42 3.53
CA LYS A 12 -18.76 -0.06 4.39
C LYS A 12 -18.30 -1.19 5.31
N SER A 13 -17.53 -2.14 4.79
CA SER A 13 -16.98 -3.25 5.58
C SER A 13 -15.96 -2.75 6.60
N ALA A 14 -15.03 -1.88 6.18
CA ALA A 14 -14.08 -1.21 7.06
C ALA A 14 -14.78 -0.50 8.23
N ASN A 15 -15.85 0.26 7.96
CA ASN A 15 -16.64 0.92 8.99
C ASN A 15 -17.34 -0.03 9.97
N ARG A 16 -17.73 -1.22 9.53
CA ARG A 16 -18.29 -2.24 10.43
C ARG A 16 -17.21 -2.87 11.29
N MET A 17 -16.07 -3.16 10.68
CA MET A 17 -14.94 -3.83 11.33
C MET A 17 -14.21 -2.93 12.32
N ARG A 18 -14.18 -1.61 12.07
CA ARG A 18 -13.51 -0.68 12.99
C ARG A 18 -14.12 -0.69 14.38
N SER A 19 -15.45 -0.82 14.52
CA SER A 19 -16.31 -0.87 15.73
C SER A 19 -15.89 -0.07 16.98
N LYS A 20 -14.69 -0.29 17.51
CA LYS A 20 -14.09 0.38 18.69
C LYS A 20 -12.80 1.18 18.39
N ILE A 21 -12.30 1.13 17.16
CA ILE A 21 -11.09 1.82 16.69
C ILE A 21 -11.51 3.16 16.07
N GLU A 22 -10.79 4.21 16.46
CA GLU A 22 -10.97 5.55 15.90
C GLU A 22 -10.71 5.54 14.39
N ALA A 23 -11.50 6.33 13.63
CA ALA A 23 -11.42 6.31 12.17
C ALA A 23 -10.02 6.68 11.65
N ASN A 24 -9.34 7.62 12.32
CA ASN A 24 -7.99 8.02 11.96
C ASN A 24 -6.95 6.92 12.20
N GLU A 25 -7.13 6.08 13.22
CA GLU A 25 -6.22 4.95 13.48
C GLU A 25 -6.46 3.81 12.50
N TYR A 26 -7.73 3.51 12.19
CA TYR A 26 -8.07 2.44 11.25
C TYR A 26 -7.61 2.75 9.81
N LYS A 27 -7.55 4.03 9.44
CA LYS A 27 -6.99 4.51 8.15
C LYS A 27 -5.60 3.95 7.92
N ASP A 28 -4.72 4.11 8.90
CA ASP A 28 -3.31 3.73 8.75
C ASP A 28 -3.16 2.21 8.58
N TYR A 29 -4.08 1.43 9.16
CA TYR A 29 -4.08 -0.03 9.02
C TYR A 29 -4.53 -0.46 7.63
N ILE A 30 -5.72 -0.05 7.20
CA ILE A 30 -6.25 -0.50 5.91
C ILE A 30 -5.36 -0.03 4.75
N LEU A 31 -4.86 1.21 4.79
CA LEU A 31 -3.95 1.73 3.77
C LEU A 31 -2.61 0.97 3.79
N GLY A 32 -2.05 0.71 4.98
CA GLY A 32 -0.83 -0.10 5.12
C GLY A 32 -0.97 -1.51 4.53
N PHE A 33 -2.08 -2.20 4.80
CA PHE A 33 -2.34 -3.54 4.23
C PHE A 33 -2.55 -3.48 2.71
N ILE A 34 -3.26 -2.48 2.18
CA ILE A 34 -3.41 -2.28 0.73
C ILE A 34 -2.05 -2.06 0.08
N PHE A 35 -1.20 -1.24 0.69
CA PHE A 35 0.14 -0.98 0.17
C PHE A 35 1.03 -2.22 0.24
N TYR A 36 0.96 -3.00 1.32
CA TYR A 36 1.68 -4.27 1.41
C TYR A 36 1.23 -5.25 0.32
N LYS A 37 -0.08 -5.39 0.09
CA LYS A 37 -0.63 -6.19 -1.01
C LYS A 37 -0.09 -5.71 -2.35
N PHE A 38 -0.07 -4.41 -2.59
CA PHE A 38 0.48 -3.82 -3.81
C PHE A 38 1.95 -4.22 -4.01
N LEU A 39 2.81 -4.04 -3.01
CA LEU A 39 4.23 -4.40 -3.10
C LEU A 39 4.44 -5.90 -3.33
N SER A 40 3.67 -6.73 -2.66
CA SER A 40 3.74 -8.19 -2.81
C SER A 40 3.33 -8.64 -4.22
N GLU A 41 2.22 -8.11 -4.76
CA GLU A 41 1.75 -8.48 -6.10
C GLU A 41 2.61 -7.89 -7.21
N GLU A 42 3.15 -6.68 -7.02
CA GLU A 42 4.10 -6.07 -7.96
C GLU A 42 5.39 -6.92 -8.05
N GLN A 43 5.93 -7.39 -6.92
CA GLN A 43 7.10 -8.26 -6.91
C GLN A 43 6.83 -9.55 -7.68
N VAL A 44 5.72 -10.23 -7.37
CA VAL A 44 5.32 -11.46 -8.06
C VAL A 44 5.13 -11.23 -9.56
N ALA A 45 4.49 -10.11 -9.95
CA ALA A 45 4.25 -9.78 -11.33
C ALA A 45 5.56 -9.53 -12.11
N ARG A 46 6.55 -8.88 -11.49
CA ARG A 46 7.87 -8.65 -12.12
C ARG A 46 8.67 -9.94 -12.24
N LEU A 47 8.74 -10.73 -11.17
CA LEU A 47 9.44 -12.02 -11.19
C LEU A 47 8.88 -12.99 -12.24
N ARG A 48 7.55 -13.06 -12.37
CA ARG A 48 6.90 -13.87 -13.42
C ARG A 48 7.21 -13.37 -14.83
N ARG A 49 7.32 -12.05 -15.04
CA ARG A 49 7.73 -11.50 -16.35
C ARG A 49 9.15 -11.91 -16.72
N ASP A 50 10.01 -12.10 -15.72
CA ASP A 50 11.39 -12.55 -15.90
C ASP A 50 11.53 -14.09 -15.93
N GLY A 51 10.40 -14.81 -15.87
CA GLY A 51 10.36 -16.27 -16.01
C GLY A 51 10.47 -17.07 -14.70
N LEU A 52 10.37 -16.41 -13.55
CA LEU A 52 10.34 -17.09 -12.25
C LEU A 52 8.90 -17.40 -11.84
N ASP A 53 8.48 -18.64 -12.13
CA ASP A 53 7.13 -19.13 -11.81
C ASP A 53 7.05 -19.80 -10.43
N ASP A 54 8.12 -20.46 -9.99
CA ASP A 54 8.17 -21.11 -8.67
C ASP A 54 8.48 -20.08 -7.58
N LEU A 55 7.41 -19.55 -6.98
CA LEU A 55 7.52 -18.58 -5.89
C LEU A 55 8.06 -19.20 -4.60
N THR A 56 8.08 -20.53 -4.44
CA THR A 56 8.60 -21.17 -3.22
C THR A 56 10.11 -21.00 -3.07
N ALA A 57 10.81 -20.71 -4.17
CA ALA A 57 12.22 -20.35 -4.19
C ALA A 57 12.52 -18.99 -3.52
N LEU A 58 11.51 -18.15 -3.27
CA LEU A 58 11.69 -16.83 -2.64
C LEU A 58 11.96 -16.98 -1.14
N THR A 59 13.18 -17.36 -0.77
CA THR A 59 13.60 -17.50 0.62
C THR A 59 14.70 -16.48 0.95
N GLU A 60 14.81 -16.07 2.21
CA GLU A 60 15.89 -15.15 2.63
C GLU A 60 17.27 -15.84 2.66
N ASP A 61 17.30 -17.17 2.65
CA ASP A 61 18.54 -17.97 2.69
C ASP A 61 19.23 -18.05 1.31
N ASP A 62 18.47 -17.82 0.23
CA ASP A 62 19.00 -17.74 -1.11
C ASP A 62 19.44 -16.28 -1.40
N VAL A 63 20.75 -16.06 -1.33
CA VAL A 63 21.32 -14.71 -1.50
C VAL A 63 21.11 -14.19 -2.93
N GLU A 64 21.20 -15.08 -3.93
CA GLU A 64 21.08 -14.70 -5.34
C GLU A 64 19.68 -14.22 -5.66
N ILE A 65 18.65 -14.92 -5.17
CA ILE A 65 17.26 -14.50 -5.40
C ILE A 65 16.91 -13.20 -4.66
N VAL A 66 17.47 -13.01 -3.45
CA VAL A 66 17.26 -11.79 -2.67
C VAL A 66 17.87 -10.59 -3.39
N GLU A 67 19.13 -10.69 -3.84
CA GLU A 67 19.80 -9.61 -4.57
C GLU A 67 19.11 -9.31 -5.90
N TYR A 68 18.79 -10.35 -6.68
CA TYR A 68 18.06 -10.20 -7.93
C TYR A 68 16.73 -9.46 -7.75
N THR A 69 15.93 -9.87 -6.76
CA THR A 69 14.62 -9.28 -6.50
C THR A 69 14.74 -7.84 -5.99
N ARG A 70 15.75 -7.55 -5.16
CA ARG A 70 16.05 -6.19 -4.68
C ARG A 70 16.44 -5.26 -5.82
N ASP A 71 17.24 -5.70 -6.78
CA ASP A 71 17.58 -4.88 -7.94
C ASP A 71 16.33 -4.56 -8.79
N LEU A 72 15.47 -5.56 -8.95
CA LEU A 72 14.24 -5.49 -9.74
C LEU A 72 13.15 -4.61 -9.09
N CYS A 73 12.93 -4.75 -7.78
CA CYS A 73 11.80 -4.15 -7.06
C CYS A 73 12.20 -3.05 -6.08
N GLY A 74 13.43 -3.09 -5.57
CA GLY A 74 13.93 -2.24 -4.50
C GLY A 74 13.78 -2.79 -3.09
N TYR A 75 13.21 -3.98 -2.98
CA TYR A 75 12.95 -4.69 -1.75
C TYR A 75 12.81 -6.18 -2.08
N PHE A 76 12.79 -7.01 -1.05
CA PHE A 76 12.48 -8.43 -1.16
C PHE A 76 11.44 -8.84 -0.11
N ILE A 77 10.40 -9.53 -0.57
CA ILE A 77 9.39 -10.21 0.23
C ILE A 77 9.52 -11.71 0.00
N SER A 78 9.83 -12.47 1.04
CA SER A 78 9.92 -13.93 0.95
C SER A 78 8.55 -14.59 0.71
N TYR A 79 8.58 -15.82 0.22
CA TYR A 79 7.41 -16.63 -0.10
C TYR A 79 6.41 -16.69 1.05
N GLU A 80 6.87 -16.97 2.27
CA GLU A 80 6.04 -17.04 3.48
C GLU A 80 5.34 -15.71 3.82
N ASN A 81 5.91 -14.61 3.34
CA ASN A 81 5.44 -13.25 3.60
C ASN A 81 4.65 -12.66 2.42
N LEU A 82 4.54 -13.37 1.28
CA LEU A 82 3.71 -12.88 0.17
C LEU A 82 2.24 -12.81 0.59
N PHE A 83 1.53 -11.79 0.09
CA PHE A 83 0.12 -11.60 0.36
C PHE A 83 -0.73 -12.80 -0.11
N GLY A 84 -0.38 -13.40 -1.25
CA GLY A 84 -1.00 -14.64 -1.72
C GLY A 84 -0.79 -15.82 -0.78
N THR A 85 0.40 -15.93 -0.17
CA THR A 85 0.71 -16.97 0.81
C THR A 85 -0.04 -16.75 2.12
N TRP A 86 -0.23 -15.50 2.55
CA TRP A 86 -1.08 -15.16 3.69
C TRP A 86 -2.53 -15.59 3.48
N LEU A 87 -3.09 -15.34 2.28
CA LEU A 87 -4.43 -15.82 1.93
C LEU A 87 -4.51 -17.34 1.98
N ALA A 88 -3.50 -18.05 1.44
CA ALA A 88 -3.44 -19.51 1.44
C ALA A 88 -3.36 -20.12 2.85
N LYS A 89 -2.70 -19.45 3.81
CA LYS A 89 -2.64 -19.88 5.22
C LYS A 89 -4.00 -19.86 5.92
N GLY A 90 -4.96 -19.06 5.47
CA GLY A 90 -6.33 -19.04 6.00
C GLY A 90 -6.38 -18.84 7.52
N ASN A 91 -6.79 -19.87 8.27
CA ASN A 91 -6.90 -19.80 9.73
C ASN A 91 -5.57 -19.93 10.48
N ASP A 92 -4.52 -20.39 9.81
CA ASP A 92 -3.17 -20.48 10.38
C ASP A 92 -2.43 -19.14 10.29
N PHE A 93 -2.96 -18.20 9.50
CA PHE A 93 -2.46 -16.83 9.48
C PHE A 93 -2.80 -16.10 10.78
N GLY A 94 -1.79 -15.47 11.37
CA GLY A 94 -1.87 -14.71 12.60
C GLY A 94 -1.16 -13.36 12.53
N ILE A 95 -1.34 -12.56 13.58
CA ILE A 95 -0.74 -11.23 13.70
C ILE A 95 0.80 -11.26 13.70
N ASP A 96 1.40 -12.36 14.17
CA ASP A 96 2.85 -12.51 14.20
C ASP A 96 3.43 -12.64 12.79
N ASN A 97 2.71 -13.25 11.84
CA ASN A 97 3.12 -13.25 10.43
C ASN A 97 3.22 -11.83 9.86
N VAL A 98 2.30 -10.93 10.25
CA VAL A 98 2.38 -9.52 9.84
C VAL A 98 3.62 -8.87 10.43
N ARG A 99 3.87 -9.06 11.74
CA ARG A 99 5.03 -8.46 12.41
C ARG A 99 6.34 -8.91 11.79
N ASP A 100 6.47 -10.22 11.56
CA ASP A 100 7.64 -10.83 10.97
C ASP A 100 7.89 -10.29 9.56
N ALA A 101 6.83 -10.20 8.75
CA ALA A 101 6.92 -9.69 7.40
C ALA A 101 7.28 -8.20 7.32
N LEU A 102 6.73 -7.35 8.20
CA LEU A 102 7.09 -5.93 8.23
C LEU A 102 8.54 -5.72 8.68
N SER A 103 9.00 -6.53 9.63
CA SER A 103 10.40 -6.54 10.07
C SER A 103 11.33 -7.03 8.96
N ALA A 104 10.98 -8.15 8.32
CA ALA A 104 11.72 -8.71 7.18
C ALA A 104 11.77 -7.72 6.02
N PHE A 105 10.65 -7.09 5.67
CA PHE A 105 10.59 -6.06 4.63
C PHE A 105 11.59 -4.95 4.92
N SER A 106 11.57 -4.39 6.14
CA SER A 106 12.46 -3.30 6.54
C SER A 106 13.95 -3.64 6.45
N ARG A 107 14.31 -4.89 6.76
CA ARG A 107 15.69 -5.41 6.62
C ARG A 107 16.06 -5.69 5.16
N ASN A 108 15.08 -6.03 4.33
CA ASN A 108 15.27 -6.46 2.95
C ASN A 108 15.10 -5.36 1.89
N ILE A 109 15.08 -4.10 2.30
CA ILE A 109 15.12 -2.95 1.39
C ILE A 109 16.51 -2.84 0.74
N ASP A 110 16.54 -2.63 -0.57
CA ASP A 110 17.75 -2.29 -1.31
C ASP A 110 18.36 -0.98 -0.72
N PRO A 111 19.64 -1.00 -0.29
CA PRO A 111 20.33 0.19 0.18
C PRO A 111 20.21 1.41 -0.75
N ALA A 112 20.22 1.21 -2.07
CA ALA A 112 20.10 2.30 -3.06
C ALA A 112 18.72 2.95 -3.07
N ARG A 113 17.68 2.21 -2.66
CA ARG A 113 16.27 2.67 -2.66
C ARG A 113 15.71 2.88 -1.26
N LYS A 114 16.57 2.83 -0.24
CA LYS A 114 16.21 3.06 1.16
C LYS A 114 15.41 4.35 1.38
N LYS A 115 15.73 5.43 0.67
CA LYS A 115 14.99 6.71 0.78
C LYS A 115 13.50 6.62 0.42
N VAL A 116 13.12 5.66 -0.43
CA VAL A 116 11.75 5.48 -0.90
C VAL A 116 10.94 4.63 0.07
N PHE A 117 11.53 3.53 0.56
CA PHE A 117 10.81 2.50 1.32
C PHE A 117 11.06 2.53 2.84
N ASN A 118 12.08 3.23 3.32
CA ASN A 118 12.39 3.23 4.75
C ASN A 118 11.28 3.89 5.57
N GLY A 119 10.72 3.14 6.52
CA GLY A 119 9.70 3.62 7.46
C GLY A 119 8.27 3.65 6.92
N ILE A 120 8.02 3.15 5.70
CA ILE A 120 6.67 3.18 5.09
C ILE A 120 5.62 2.41 5.90
N PHE A 121 6.06 1.41 6.69
CA PHE A 121 5.19 0.56 7.50
C PHE A 121 5.26 0.85 9.00
N ASP A 122 6.00 1.88 9.43
CA ASP A 122 6.19 2.18 10.87
C ASP A 122 4.85 2.44 11.57
N THR A 123 3.96 3.19 10.91
CA THR A 123 2.62 3.48 11.44
C THR A 123 1.76 2.21 11.54
N LEU A 124 1.79 1.35 10.52
CA LEU A 124 1.10 0.06 10.56
C LEU A 124 1.66 -0.80 11.70
N GLN A 125 2.98 -0.97 11.77
CA GLN A 125 3.67 -1.79 12.76
C GLN A 125 3.38 -1.35 14.19
N SER A 126 3.46 -0.05 14.48
CA SER A 126 3.19 0.50 15.82
C SER A 126 1.73 0.34 16.25
N GLY A 127 0.79 0.35 15.30
CA GLY A 127 -0.63 0.24 15.59
C GLY A 127 -1.22 -1.16 15.47
N LEU A 128 -0.46 -2.18 15.06
CA LEU A 128 -0.94 -3.59 15.05
C LEU A 128 -1.50 -4.03 16.42
N SER A 129 -0.92 -3.52 17.51
CA SER A 129 -1.39 -3.80 18.87
C SER A 129 -2.79 -3.26 19.16
N LYS A 130 -3.24 -2.23 18.42
CA LYS A 130 -4.54 -1.59 18.58
C LYS A 130 -5.65 -2.24 17.75
N LEU A 131 -5.32 -3.18 16.85
CA LEU A 131 -6.30 -3.92 16.06
C LEU A 131 -7.21 -4.83 16.90
N GLY A 132 -6.81 -5.16 18.12
CA GLY A 132 -7.58 -5.99 19.03
C GLY A 132 -6.98 -6.03 20.43
N THR A 133 -7.79 -6.42 21.40
CA THR A 133 -7.42 -6.46 22.83
C THR A 133 -6.40 -7.54 23.18
N ASP A 134 -6.28 -8.56 22.34
CA ASP A 134 -5.35 -9.68 22.49
C ASP A 134 -4.88 -10.19 21.11
N ALA A 135 -3.92 -11.11 21.10
CA ALA A 135 -3.34 -11.66 19.87
C ALA A 135 -4.37 -12.38 18.97
N ARG A 136 -5.40 -13.00 19.56
CA ARG A 136 -6.45 -13.69 18.80
C ARG A 136 -7.36 -12.69 18.10
N ALA A 137 -7.75 -11.63 18.80
CA ALA A 137 -8.53 -10.53 18.25
C ALA A 137 -7.76 -9.78 17.15
N GLN A 138 -6.47 -9.51 17.37
CA GLN A 138 -5.58 -8.90 16.38
C GLN A 138 -5.45 -9.77 15.11
N SER A 139 -5.21 -11.07 15.29
CA SER A 139 -5.12 -12.03 14.18
C SER A 139 -6.42 -12.09 13.38
N LYS A 140 -7.57 -12.11 14.06
CA LYS A 140 -8.87 -12.05 13.41
C LYS A 140 -9.05 -10.75 12.62
N ALA A 141 -8.75 -9.61 13.21
CA ALA A 141 -8.88 -8.31 12.54
C ALA A 141 -7.97 -8.20 11.31
N ALA A 142 -6.72 -8.68 11.40
CA ALA A 142 -5.79 -8.72 10.28
C ALA A 142 -6.29 -9.64 9.15
N ARG A 143 -6.82 -10.83 9.47
CA ARG A 143 -7.44 -11.72 8.48
C ARG A 143 -8.63 -11.08 7.80
N ASP A 144 -9.54 -10.51 8.58
CA ASP A 144 -10.73 -9.86 8.05
C ASP A 144 -10.32 -8.70 7.10
N LEU A 145 -9.25 -7.97 7.42
CA LEU A 145 -8.68 -6.91 6.56
C LEU A 145 -8.10 -7.48 5.26
N ILE A 146 -7.29 -8.54 5.34
CA ILE A 146 -6.70 -9.22 4.18
C ILE A 146 -7.81 -9.72 3.23
N TYR A 147 -8.83 -10.38 3.77
CA TYR A 147 -9.97 -10.85 2.97
C TYR A 147 -10.79 -9.69 2.39
N LEU A 148 -10.88 -8.56 3.08
CA LEU A 148 -11.60 -7.40 2.58
C LEU A 148 -10.93 -6.79 1.32
N ILE A 149 -9.59 -6.78 1.30
CA ILE A 149 -8.82 -6.12 0.24
C ILE A 149 -8.34 -7.08 -0.85
N GLN A 150 -8.57 -8.39 -0.72
CA GLN A 150 -8.09 -9.40 -1.67
C GLN A 150 -8.57 -9.14 -3.11
N ASP A 151 -9.80 -8.63 -3.26
CA ASP A 151 -10.43 -8.36 -4.56
C ASP A 151 -9.95 -7.05 -5.21
N ILE A 152 -9.08 -6.28 -4.55
CA ILE A 152 -8.53 -5.06 -5.16
C ILE A 152 -7.56 -5.47 -6.26
N PRO A 153 -7.79 -5.09 -7.51
CA PRO A 153 -6.88 -5.42 -8.60
C PRO A 153 -5.59 -4.57 -8.51
N MET A 154 -4.43 -5.17 -8.75
CA MET A 154 -3.10 -4.51 -8.65
C MET A 154 -2.28 -4.59 -9.95
N GLY A 155 -2.79 -5.20 -11.02
CA GLY A 155 -2.02 -5.58 -12.21
C GLY A 155 -2.29 -4.74 -13.46
N GLY A 156 -1.30 -3.96 -13.90
CA GLY A 156 -1.37 -3.27 -15.20
C GLY A 156 -2.20 -1.98 -15.19
N LYS A 157 -2.24 -1.28 -16.33
CA LYS A 157 -2.68 0.13 -16.40
C LYS A 157 -4.11 0.38 -15.90
N GLN A 158 -5.05 -0.49 -16.22
CA GLN A 158 -6.46 -0.32 -15.78
C GLN A 158 -6.60 -0.59 -14.28
N ASP A 159 -5.87 -1.57 -13.75
CA ASP A 159 -5.90 -1.89 -12.32
C ASP A 159 -5.29 -0.77 -11.48
N TYR A 160 -4.25 -0.08 -11.96
CA TYR A 160 -3.69 1.09 -11.27
C TYR A 160 -4.70 2.25 -11.14
N ASP A 161 -5.57 2.47 -12.14
CA ASP A 161 -6.67 3.45 -12.04
C ASP A 161 -7.68 3.02 -10.96
N VAL A 162 -8.02 1.74 -10.90
CA VAL A 162 -8.94 1.21 -9.88
C VAL A 162 -8.33 1.28 -8.48
N LEU A 163 -7.07 0.88 -8.31
CA LEU A 163 -6.33 0.95 -7.06
C LEU A 163 -6.21 2.39 -6.57
N GLY A 164 -5.74 3.29 -7.43
CA GLY A 164 -5.60 4.72 -7.13
C GLY A 164 -6.94 5.32 -6.69
N PHE A 165 -8.00 5.04 -7.44
CA PHE A 165 -9.36 5.46 -7.07
C PHE A 165 -9.79 4.94 -5.69
N ILE A 166 -9.57 3.66 -5.39
CA ILE A 166 -9.93 3.08 -4.08
C ILE A 166 -9.12 3.74 -2.96
N TYR A 167 -7.82 3.95 -3.18
CA TYR A 167 -6.92 4.57 -2.20
C TYR A 167 -7.35 6.01 -1.90
N GLU A 168 -7.61 6.81 -2.93
CA GLU A 168 -8.10 8.19 -2.83
C GLU A 168 -9.48 8.24 -2.16
N TYR A 169 -10.40 7.35 -2.56
CA TYR A 169 -11.74 7.27 -1.96
C TYR A 169 -11.68 6.99 -0.47
N LEU A 170 -10.80 6.08 -0.03
CA LEU A 170 -10.60 5.80 1.39
C LEU A 170 -10.05 7.02 2.12
N ILE A 171 -8.98 7.65 1.62
CA ILE A 171 -8.38 8.85 2.21
C ILE A 171 -9.43 9.96 2.36
N SER A 172 -10.21 10.23 1.30
CA SER A 172 -11.29 11.22 1.31
C SER A 172 -12.32 10.94 2.41
N ASN A 173 -12.77 9.69 2.53
CA ASN A 173 -13.74 9.31 3.56
C ASN A 173 -13.15 9.40 4.97
N PHE A 174 -11.89 9.03 5.18
CA PHE A 174 -11.24 9.19 6.49
C PHE A 174 -11.09 10.67 6.86
N ALA A 175 -10.70 11.53 5.92
CA ALA A 175 -10.61 12.97 6.13
C ALA A 175 -11.97 13.59 6.50
N ALA A 176 -13.04 13.19 5.80
CA ALA A 176 -14.40 13.65 6.11
C ALA A 176 -14.87 13.23 7.51
N ASN A 177 -14.41 12.08 8.02
CA ASN A 177 -14.79 11.56 9.34
C ASN A 177 -13.85 11.98 10.48
N ALA A 178 -12.65 12.50 10.20
CA ALA A 178 -11.68 12.89 11.23
C ALA A 178 -12.04 14.21 11.97
N GLY A 179 -13.02 14.96 11.48
CA GLY A 179 -13.48 16.22 12.08
C GLY A 179 -12.58 17.42 11.77
N LYS A 180 -13.17 18.64 11.79
CA LYS A 180 -12.59 19.91 11.29
C LYS A 180 -11.41 20.50 12.11
N LYS A 181 -10.71 19.73 12.96
CA LYS A 181 -9.76 20.29 13.95
C LYS A 181 -8.26 20.07 13.66
N ALA A 182 -7.88 19.29 12.65
CA ALA A 182 -6.49 19.17 12.23
C ALA A 182 -6.29 19.94 10.92
N GLY A 183 -5.32 20.86 10.88
CA GLY A 183 -5.14 21.90 9.85
C GLY A 183 -4.70 21.44 8.46
N GLU A 184 -4.98 20.19 8.08
CA GLU A 184 -4.65 19.63 6.78
C GLU A 184 -5.93 19.11 6.13
N PHE A 185 -6.37 19.80 5.08
CA PHE A 185 -7.58 19.45 4.32
C PHE A 185 -7.21 18.48 3.20
N TYR A 186 -7.98 17.39 3.06
CA TYR A 186 -7.93 16.58 1.85
C TYR A 186 -8.35 17.44 0.64
N THR A 187 -7.49 17.50 -0.38
CA THR A 187 -7.79 18.18 -1.65
C THR A 187 -8.66 17.26 -2.51
N PRO A 188 -9.91 17.64 -2.85
CA PRO A 188 -10.76 16.83 -3.71
C PRO A 188 -10.10 16.53 -5.05
N HIS A 189 -10.38 15.35 -5.61
CA HIS A 189 -9.78 14.86 -6.85
C HIS A 189 -9.93 15.85 -8.00
N GLU A 190 -11.10 16.47 -8.16
CA GLU A 190 -11.39 17.42 -9.24
C GLU A 190 -10.51 18.68 -9.13
N VAL A 191 -10.18 19.11 -7.91
CA VAL A 191 -9.30 20.26 -7.68
C VAL A 191 -7.86 19.88 -8.01
N SER A 192 -7.40 18.71 -7.55
CA SER A 192 -6.06 18.18 -7.84
C SER A 192 -5.83 17.97 -9.34
N LEU A 193 -6.84 17.46 -10.06
CA LEU A 193 -6.79 17.27 -11.50
C LEU A 193 -6.70 18.61 -12.23
N LEU A 194 -7.58 19.56 -11.91
CA LEU A 194 -7.55 20.90 -12.49
C LEU A 194 -6.19 21.58 -12.28
N MET A 195 -5.65 21.53 -11.05
CA MET A 195 -4.33 22.08 -10.75
C MET A 195 -3.23 21.39 -11.54
N SER A 196 -3.28 20.05 -11.66
CA SER A 196 -2.31 19.27 -12.43
C SER A 196 -2.36 19.61 -13.92
N GLU A 197 -3.56 19.77 -14.49
CA GLU A 197 -3.75 20.17 -15.89
C GLU A 197 -3.23 21.59 -16.16
N ILE A 198 -3.50 22.54 -15.26
CA ILE A 198 -2.98 23.92 -15.36
C ILE A 198 -1.45 23.91 -15.35
N VAL A 199 -0.83 23.18 -14.42
CA VAL A 199 0.62 23.07 -14.29
C VAL A 199 1.22 22.36 -15.51
N ALA A 200 0.65 21.24 -15.94
CA ALA A 200 1.10 20.49 -17.11
C ALA A 200 1.02 21.33 -18.39
N TRP A 201 -0.08 22.08 -18.57
CA TRP A 201 -0.22 22.99 -19.72
C TRP A 201 0.81 24.11 -19.70
N HIS A 202 1.09 24.69 -18.53
CA HIS A 202 2.08 25.77 -18.39
C HIS A 202 3.51 25.29 -18.63
N LEU A 203 3.82 24.05 -18.23
CA LEU A 203 5.16 23.46 -18.34
C LEU A 203 5.37 22.63 -19.60
N ARG A 204 4.45 22.67 -20.56
CA ARG A 204 4.43 21.73 -21.69
C ARG A 204 5.66 21.73 -22.59
N ASP A 205 6.37 22.85 -22.64
CA ASP A 205 7.56 23.03 -23.48
C ASP A 205 8.86 22.75 -22.69
N ARG A 206 8.76 22.22 -21.47
CA ARG A 206 9.91 21.93 -20.59
C ARG A 206 10.29 20.45 -20.70
N GLU A 207 11.59 20.18 -20.91
CA GLU A 207 12.11 18.80 -20.89
C GLU A 207 12.15 18.20 -19.48
N ASN A 208 12.36 19.03 -18.46
CA ASN A 208 12.43 18.61 -17.06
C ASN A 208 11.41 19.41 -16.24
N ILE A 209 10.54 18.69 -15.52
CA ILE A 209 9.51 19.25 -14.65
C ILE A 209 9.86 18.90 -13.20
N GLU A 210 10.08 19.94 -12.39
CA GLU A 210 10.27 19.83 -10.95
C GLU A 210 9.06 20.44 -10.24
N ILE A 211 8.35 19.62 -9.46
CA ILE A 211 7.17 20.05 -8.70
C ILE A 211 7.55 20.07 -7.23
N TYR A 212 7.29 21.20 -6.57
CA TYR A 212 7.47 21.36 -5.13
C TYR A 212 6.13 21.51 -4.43
N GLU A 213 5.89 20.69 -3.41
CA GLU A 213 4.71 20.80 -2.57
C GLU A 213 5.11 21.20 -1.14
N THR A 214 4.75 22.43 -0.76
CA THR A 214 5.21 23.06 0.49
C THR A 214 4.77 22.31 1.75
N PHE A 215 3.62 21.62 1.70
CA PHE A 215 3.09 20.84 2.82
C PHE A 215 3.66 19.41 2.89
N MET A 216 4.00 18.80 1.76
CA MET A 216 4.71 17.51 1.72
C MET A 216 6.25 17.64 1.81
N GLN A 217 6.78 18.87 1.87
CA GLN A 217 8.20 19.24 1.98
C GLN A 217 9.14 18.34 1.17
N ARG A 218 8.74 17.97 -0.05
CA ARG A 218 9.50 17.09 -0.94
C ARG A 218 9.38 17.57 -2.37
N TRP A 219 10.48 17.39 -3.11
CA TRP A 219 10.52 17.58 -4.56
C TRP A 219 10.04 16.31 -5.24
N ILE A 220 9.11 16.46 -6.19
CA ILE A 220 8.66 15.39 -7.08
C ILE A 220 9.25 15.70 -8.46
N GLN A 221 10.19 14.87 -8.91
CA GLN A 221 10.74 14.95 -10.27
C GLN A 221 9.99 13.98 -11.18
N THR A 222 9.48 14.48 -12.30
CA THR A 222 8.87 13.64 -13.34
C THR A 222 9.49 13.98 -14.69
N ARG A 223 9.74 12.97 -15.52
CA ARG A 223 10.12 13.19 -16.93
C ARG A 223 8.85 13.43 -17.73
N ALA A 224 8.81 14.53 -18.47
CA ALA A 224 7.74 14.81 -19.41
C ALA A 224 7.88 13.87 -20.61
N ASN A 225 7.21 12.72 -20.57
CA ASN A 225 7.02 11.90 -21.75
C ASN A 225 5.61 12.15 -22.26
N TYR A 226 5.50 12.98 -23.30
CA TYR A 226 4.31 13.13 -24.13
C TYR A 226 4.06 11.88 -24.98
#